data_AF-A0A945V6Y6-F1
#
_entry.id   AF-A0A945V6Y6-F1
#
_cell.length_a   1.000
_cell.length_b   1.000
_cell.length_c   1.000
_cell.angle_alpha   90.00
_cell.angle_beta   90.00
_cell.angle_gamma   90.00
#
_symmetry.space_group_name_H-M   'P 1'
#
loop_
_entity.id
_entity.type
_entity.pdbx_description
1 polymer ?
#
loop_
_entity_poly.entity_id
_entity_poly.type
_entity_poly.pdbx_seq_one_letter_code
_entity_poly.pdbx_strand_id
1 'polypeptide(L)'
;MDAKGPLGDDGRRHPAKTKWDLQWRFKQKEVNAQCGVDSVQISLGITHIKPVWRDRTEASQALIDRWEVFEAALNTIQKHHVDLAMKAASEIEETVLNVTPQKTCEELETMVGSIVRNIKEKYRALKTEYESSTNYGRRAGLSLM
;
A
#
# COMPACT_ATOMS: atom_id res chain seq x y z
N MET A 1 8.53 -19.66 -9.68
CA MET A 1 7.72 -18.80 -8.79
C MET A 1 6.22 -19.02 -8.98
N ASP A 2 5.78 -19.36 -10.19
CA ASP A 2 4.37 -19.52 -10.55
C ASP A 2 3.60 -20.62 -9.79
N ALA A 3 4.30 -21.55 -9.12
CA ALA A 3 3.69 -22.61 -8.31
C ALA A 3 3.65 -22.32 -6.80
N LYS A 4 4.56 -21.48 -6.28
CA LYS A 4 4.78 -21.28 -4.82
C LYS A 4 4.65 -19.84 -4.35
N GLY A 5 4.59 -18.88 -5.28
CA GLY A 5 4.41 -17.47 -4.97
C GLY A 5 3.01 -17.17 -4.40
N PRO A 6 2.84 -16.05 -3.65
CA PRO A 6 1.53 -15.61 -3.16
C PRO A 6 0.53 -15.37 -4.29
N LEU A 7 -0.76 -15.58 -4.02
CA LEU A 7 -1.85 -15.27 -4.94
C LEU A 7 -2.08 -13.74 -4.98
N GLY A 8 -1.97 -13.19 -6.19
CA GLY A 8 -2.30 -11.79 -6.50
C GLY A 8 -3.80 -11.56 -6.59
N ASP A 9 -4.14 -10.29 -6.74
CA ASP A 9 -5.55 -9.86 -6.86
C ASP A 9 -6.10 -10.18 -8.27
N ASP A 10 -5.21 -10.47 -9.23
CA ASP A 10 -5.49 -10.96 -10.59
C ASP A 10 -5.72 -12.48 -10.67
N GLY A 11 -5.72 -13.17 -9.53
CA GLY A 11 -5.87 -14.63 -9.46
C GLY A 11 -4.64 -15.43 -9.91
N ARG A 12 -3.51 -14.77 -10.19
CA ARG A 12 -2.25 -15.44 -10.57
C ARG A 12 -1.27 -15.42 -9.41
N ARG A 13 -0.30 -16.34 -9.41
CA ARG A 13 0.77 -16.34 -8.43
C ARG A 13 1.89 -15.42 -8.91
N HIS A 14 2.36 -14.57 -8.00
CA HIS A 14 3.44 -13.64 -8.27
C HIS A 14 4.67 -13.97 -7.43
N PRO A 15 5.86 -13.54 -7.84
CA PRO A 15 7.09 -13.68 -7.06
C PRO A 15 6.99 -13.22 -5.60
N ALA A 16 6.23 -12.15 -5.37
CA ALA A 16 6.07 -11.53 -4.07
C ALA A 16 4.72 -10.80 -3.98
N LYS A 17 4.34 -10.39 -2.77
CA LYS A 17 3.16 -9.56 -2.51
C LYS A 17 3.47 -8.57 -1.40
N THR A 18 3.09 -7.31 -1.58
CA THR A 18 3.05 -6.31 -0.51
C THR A 18 1.59 -6.05 -0.17
N LYS A 19 1.24 -6.23 1.10
CA LYS A 19 -0.08 -5.87 1.64
C LYS A 19 0.08 -4.66 2.55
N TRP A 20 -0.94 -3.81 2.56
CA TRP A 20 -1.04 -2.71 3.50
C TRP A 20 -2.43 -2.70 4.12
N ASP A 21 -2.46 -2.40 5.41
CA ASP A 21 -3.67 -2.22 6.19
C ASP A 21 -3.62 -0.84 6.85
N LEU A 22 -4.69 -0.05 6.66
CA LEU A 22 -4.78 1.30 7.16
C LEU A 22 -5.99 1.42 8.08
N GLN A 23 -5.71 1.62 9.35
CA GLN A 23 -6.66 1.93 10.41
C GLN A 23 -6.63 3.42 10.71
N TRP A 24 -7.78 3.97 11.08
CA TRP A 24 -7.92 5.39 11.36
C TRP A 24 -8.94 5.61 12.48
N ARG A 25 -8.74 6.69 13.22
CA ARG A 25 -9.70 7.23 14.18
C ARG A 25 -9.52 8.73 14.27
N PHE A 26 -10.57 9.45 14.64
CA PHE A 26 -10.49 10.89 14.87
C PHE A 26 -11.28 11.28 16.12
N LYS A 27 -10.90 12.39 16.71
CA LYS A 27 -11.67 13.06 17.77
C LYS A 27 -12.37 14.26 17.17
N GLN A 28 -13.55 14.54 17.68
CA GLN A 28 -14.39 15.66 17.29
C GLN A 28 -14.43 16.69 18.41
N LYS A 29 -14.65 17.94 18.03
CA LYS A 29 -14.89 19.05 18.94
C LYS A 29 -16.10 19.85 18.47
N GLU A 30 -16.88 20.34 19.42
CA GLU A 30 -17.97 21.27 19.14
C GLU A 30 -17.49 22.71 19.32
N VAL A 31 -17.77 23.55 18.32
CA VAL A 31 -17.46 24.99 18.33
C VAL A 31 -18.66 25.72 17.72
N ASN A 32 -19.26 26.67 18.45
CA ASN A 32 -20.40 27.47 17.97
C ASN A 32 -21.58 26.64 17.44
N ALA A 33 -21.93 25.55 18.13
CA ALA A 33 -22.98 24.60 17.72
C ALA A 33 -22.71 23.89 16.37
N GLN A 34 -21.45 23.83 15.93
CA GLN A 34 -20.98 23.02 14.81
C GLN A 34 -19.96 21.99 15.31
N CYS A 35 -19.82 20.88 14.59
CA CYS A 35 -18.88 19.82 14.91
C CYS A 35 -17.71 19.81 13.92
N GLY A 36 -16.49 19.88 14.42
CA GLY A 36 -15.26 19.86 13.62
C GLY A 36 -14.27 18.79 14.10
N VAL A 37 -13.23 18.54 13.29
CA VAL A 37 -12.16 17.61 13.65
C VAL A 37 -11.22 18.28 14.67
N ASP A 38 -10.95 17.59 15.77
CA ASP A 38 -9.98 17.98 16.78
C ASP A 38 -8.61 17.38 16.50
N SER A 39 -8.57 16.06 16.27
CA SER A 39 -7.36 15.33 15.95
C SER A 39 -7.69 14.09 15.12
N VAL A 40 -6.74 13.64 14.30
CA VAL A 40 -6.81 12.39 13.56
C VAL A 40 -5.61 11.52 13.92
N GLN A 41 -5.80 10.21 13.93
CA GLN A 41 -4.72 9.26 14.06
C GLN A 41 -4.85 8.19 13.00
N ILE A 42 -3.77 8.00 12.25
CA ILE A 42 -3.64 6.95 11.24
C ILE A 42 -2.65 5.91 11.73
N SER A 43 -2.95 4.63 11.49
CA SER A 43 -2.04 3.51 11.76
C SER A 43 -1.94 2.67 10.50
N LEU A 44 -0.71 2.56 9.97
CA LEU A 44 -0.41 1.86 8.74
C LEU A 44 0.43 0.61 9.03
N GLY A 45 -0.12 -0.56 8.75
CA GLY A 45 0.59 -1.84 8.78
C GLY A 45 1.02 -2.25 7.38
N ILE A 46 2.29 -2.60 7.18
CA ILE A 46 2.83 -3.10 5.91
C ILE A 46 3.35 -4.52 6.11
N THR A 47 2.95 -5.43 5.22
CA THR A 47 3.43 -6.81 5.21
C THR A 47 4.04 -7.16 3.86
N HIS A 48 5.32 -7.54 3.85
CA HIS A 48 6.00 -8.06 2.68
C HIS A 48 6.04 -9.59 2.71
N ILE A 49 5.59 -10.21 1.62
CA ILE A 49 5.73 -11.63 1.36
C ILE A 49 6.70 -11.76 0.19
N LYS A 50 7.91 -12.29 0.43
CA LYS A 50 8.96 -12.46 -0.57
C LYS A 50 9.66 -13.81 -0.44
N PRO A 51 10.29 -14.34 -1.51
CA PRO A 51 11.03 -15.59 -1.41
C PRO A 51 12.30 -15.40 -0.58
N VAL A 52 12.73 -16.48 0.07
CA VAL A 52 14.02 -16.56 0.77
C VAL A 52 14.80 -17.71 0.16
N TRP A 53 16.01 -17.43 -0.33
CA TRP A 53 16.89 -18.45 -0.90
C TRP A 53 17.74 -19.07 0.21
N ARG A 54 17.56 -20.37 0.49
CA ARG A 54 18.24 -21.08 1.57
C ARG A 54 19.61 -21.64 1.16
N ASP A 55 19.70 -22.26 -0.01
CA ASP A 55 20.90 -22.99 -0.45
C ASP A 55 21.77 -22.16 -1.41
N ARG A 56 22.03 -20.90 -1.03
CA ARG A 56 22.75 -19.94 -1.90
C ARG A 56 24.22 -20.33 -2.13
N THR A 57 24.86 -20.98 -1.15
CA THR A 57 26.29 -21.26 -1.14
C THR A 57 26.74 -22.32 -2.15
N GLU A 58 25.82 -23.20 -2.58
CA GLU A 58 26.10 -24.28 -3.55
C GLU A 58 25.78 -23.85 -5.01
N ALA A 59 25.27 -22.63 -5.19
CA ALA A 59 24.84 -22.13 -6.48
C ALA A 59 26.01 -21.65 -7.35
N SER A 60 25.88 -21.81 -8.66
CA SER A 60 26.81 -21.17 -9.61
C SER A 60 26.78 -19.64 -9.48
N GLN A 61 27.91 -18.98 -9.72
CA GLN A 61 28.00 -17.52 -9.69
C GLN A 61 26.96 -16.85 -10.61
N ALA A 62 26.74 -17.40 -11.80
CA ALA A 62 25.74 -16.88 -12.74
C ALA A 62 24.29 -16.95 -12.22
N LEU A 63 23.97 -17.88 -11.32
CA LEU A 63 22.65 -17.91 -10.67
C LEU A 63 22.59 -16.89 -9.53
N ILE A 64 23.69 -16.72 -8.79
CA ILE A 64 23.81 -15.71 -7.73
C ILE A 64 23.60 -14.31 -8.32
N ASP A 65 24.30 -13.97 -9.39
CA ASP A 65 24.21 -12.64 -10.02
C ASP A 65 22.78 -12.34 -10.51
N ARG A 66 22.12 -13.34 -11.14
CA ARG A 66 20.72 -13.20 -11.57
C ARG A 66 19.76 -13.01 -10.40
N TRP A 67 19.98 -13.72 -9.29
CA TRP A 67 19.17 -13.56 -8.10
C TRP A 67 19.33 -12.17 -7.48
N GLU A 68 20.53 -11.63 -7.44
CA GLU A 68 20.77 -10.27 -6.91
C GLU A 68 20.05 -9.20 -7.73
N VAL A 69 20.08 -9.31 -9.07
CA VAL A 69 19.30 -8.43 -9.96
C VAL A 69 17.80 -8.55 -9.68
N PHE A 70 17.30 -9.78 -9.56
CA PHE A 70 15.91 -10.05 -9.22
C PHE A 70 15.51 -9.47 -7.86
N GLU A 71 16.35 -9.62 -6.82
CA GLU A 71 16.08 -9.13 -5.48
C GLU A 71 16.09 -7.59 -5.42
N ALA A 72 17.01 -6.94 -6.15
CA ALA A 72 17.04 -5.49 -6.28
C ALA A 72 15.76 -4.95 -6.97
N ALA A 73 15.33 -5.58 -8.06
CA ALA A 73 14.08 -5.27 -8.74
C ALA A 73 12.88 -5.47 -7.80
N LEU A 74 12.84 -6.59 -7.08
CA LEU A 74 11.80 -6.90 -6.12
C LEU A 74 11.70 -5.86 -5.01
N ASN A 75 12.82 -5.48 -4.40
CA ASN A 75 12.86 -4.47 -3.35
C ASN A 75 12.36 -3.11 -3.87
N THR A 76 12.70 -2.75 -5.11
CA THR A 76 12.23 -1.52 -5.75
C THR A 76 10.70 -1.50 -5.91
N ILE A 77 10.13 -2.59 -6.43
CA ILE A 77 8.67 -2.73 -6.57
C ILE A 77 7.98 -2.72 -5.21
N GLN A 78 8.52 -3.47 -4.24
CA GLN A 78 7.94 -3.52 -2.89
C GLN A 78 7.97 -2.15 -2.23
N LYS A 79 9.06 -1.40 -2.37
CA LYS A 79 9.18 -0.03 -1.88
C LYS A 79 8.15 0.90 -2.53
N HIS A 80 7.94 0.80 -3.85
CA HIS A 80 6.93 1.61 -4.53
C HIS A 80 5.52 1.41 -3.93
N HIS A 81 5.15 0.18 -3.60
CA HIS A 81 3.88 -0.10 -2.92
C HIS A 81 3.81 0.49 -1.51
N VAL A 82 4.92 0.50 -0.76
CA VAL A 82 5.00 1.20 0.54
C VAL A 82 4.82 2.70 0.36
N ASP A 83 5.49 3.29 -0.63
CA ASP A 83 5.41 4.73 -0.89
C ASP A 83 3.97 5.14 -1.24
N LEU A 84 3.22 4.33 -2.01
CA LEU A 84 1.78 4.55 -2.25
C LEU A 84 0.94 4.47 -0.97
N ALA A 85 1.20 3.49 -0.11
CA ALA A 85 0.48 3.33 1.15
C ALA A 85 0.74 4.50 2.13
N MET A 86 1.98 4.99 2.19
CA MET A 86 2.37 6.16 2.97
C MET A 86 1.71 7.44 2.45
N LYS A 87 1.64 7.61 1.13
CA LYS A 87 0.93 8.73 0.50
C LYS A 87 -0.56 8.69 0.82
N ALA A 88 -1.19 7.51 0.79
CA ALA A 88 -2.59 7.35 1.20
C ALA A 88 -2.82 7.77 2.65
N ALA A 89 -1.96 7.33 3.58
CA ALA A 89 -2.04 7.71 4.99
C ALA A 89 -1.90 9.22 5.20
N SER A 90 -0.92 9.83 4.52
CA SER A 90 -0.67 11.27 4.62
C SER A 90 -1.81 12.10 4.04
N GLU A 91 -2.32 11.72 2.85
CA GLU A 91 -3.44 12.41 2.22
C GLU A 91 -4.73 12.30 3.05
N ILE A 92 -4.97 11.16 3.70
CA ILE A 92 -6.10 11.01 4.63
C ILE A 92 -5.94 11.94 5.84
N GLU A 93 -4.78 11.92 6.49
CA GLU A 93 -4.51 12.74 7.67
C GLU A 93 -4.72 14.24 7.35
N GLU A 94 -4.10 14.72 6.27
CA GLU A 94 -4.20 16.11 5.84
C GLU A 94 -5.63 16.49 5.46
N THR A 95 -6.32 15.66 4.67
CA THR A 95 -7.68 15.98 4.20
C THR A 95 -8.67 15.98 5.36
N VAL A 96 -8.57 15.01 6.28
CA VAL A 96 -9.47 14.90 7.43
C VAL A 96 -9.26 16.05 8.43
N LEU A 97 -8.02 16.45 8.71
CA LEU A 97 -7.74 17.60 9.58
C LEU A 97 -8.29 18.92 9.05
N ASN A 98 -8.42 19.05 7.72
CA ASN A 98 -8.91 20.25 7.05
C ASN A 98 -10.40 20.20 6.69
N VAL A 99 -11.15 19.20 7.16
CA VAL A 99 -12.60 19.13 6.95
C VAL A 99 -13.27 20.34 7.61
N THR A 100 -14.13 21.02 6.86
CA THR A 100 -14.92 22.12 7.39
C THR A 100 -15.89 21.63 8.47
N PRO A 101 -16.11 22.38 9.56
CA PRO A 101 -17.10 22.00 10.56
C PRO A 101 -18.48 21.77 9.94
N GLN A 102 -19.14 20.68 10.35
CA GLN A 102 -20.49 20.31 9.93
C GLN A 102 -21.52 20.75 10.96
N LYS A 103 -22.82 20.72 10.60
CA LYS A 103 -23.87 21.15 11.54
C LYS A 103 -24.03 20.17 12.69
N THR A 104 -23.81 18.89 12.43
CA THR A 104 -23.86 17.84 13.46
C THR A 104 -22.60 16.97 13.41
N CYS A 105 -22.28 16.31 14.52
CA CYS A 105 -21.17 15.35 14.57
C CYS A 105 -21.43 14.12 13.70
N GLU A 106 -22.69 13.72 13.52
CA GLU A 106 -23.06 12.61 12.63
C GLU A 106 -22.77 12.93 11.15
N GLU A 107 -23.05 14.17 10.73
CA GLU A 107 -22.68 14.66 9.40
C GLU A 107 -21.15 14.65 9.21
N LEU A 108 -20.41 15.08 10.24
CA LEU A 108 -18.95 15.07 10.24
C LEU A 108 -18.39 13.65 10.11
N GLU A 109 -18.87 12.70 10.92
CA GLU A 109 -18.46 11.29 10.86
C GLU A 109 -18.71 10.68 9.48
N THR A 110 -19.88 10.94 8.90
CA THR A 110 -20.23 10.46 7.57
C THR A 110 -19.30 11.04 6.50
N MET A 111 -19.01 12.35 6.58
CA MET A 111 -18.10 13.03 5.66
C MET A 111 -16.68 12.48 5.76
N VAL A 112 -16.11 12.40 6.97
CA VAL A 112 -14.77 11.85 7.22
C VAL A 112 -14.68 10.40 6.72
N GLY A 113 -15.68 9.57 7.03
CA GLY A 113 -15.74 8.19 6.54
C GLY A 113 -15.75 8.08 5.01
N SER A 114 -16.44 9.00 4.33
CA SER A 114 -16.45 9.08 2.87
C SER A 114 -15.09 9.48 2.31
N ILE A 115 -14.45 10.51 2.86
CA ILE A 115 -13.11 10.97 2.48
C ILE A 115 -12.10 9.82 2.58
N VAL A 116 -12.07 9.13 3.72
CA VAL A 116 -11.15 8.02 3.95
C VAL A 116 -11.36 6.89 2.93
N ARG A 117 -12.61 6.50 2.67
CA ARG A 117 -12.92 5.46 1.67
C ARG A 117 -12.43 5.86 0.28
N ASN A 118 -12.75 7.07 -0.16
CA ASN A 118 -12.40 7.56 -1.50
C ASN A 118 -10.88 7.61 -1.70
N ILE A 119 -10.12 8.07 -0.69
CA ILE A 119 -8.65 8.09 -0.77
C ILE A 119 -8.09 6.66 -0.78
N LYS A 120 -8.61 5.74 0.05
CA LYS A 120 -8.19 4.32 0.01
C LYS A 120 -8.43 3.70 -1.36
N GLU A 121 -9.57 4.00 -2.00
CA GLU A 121 -9.90 3.52 -3.35
C GLU A 121 -8.98 4.11 -4.43
N LYS A 122 -8.71 5.42 -4.38
CA LYS A 122 -7.74 6.09 -5.26
C LYS A 122 -6.37 5.39 -5.23
N TYR A 123 -5.81 5.14 -4.06
CA TYR A 123 -4.49 4.51 -3.95
C TYR A 123 -4.50 3.02 -4.29
N ARG A 124 -5.62 2.31 -4.10
CA ARG A 124 -5.79 0.95 -4.63
C ARG A 124 -5.78 0.94 -6.16
N ALA A 125 -6.44 1.89 -6.81
CA ALA A 125 -6.44 2.02 -8.26
C ALA A 125 -5.01 2.31 -8.80
N LEU A 126 -4.29 3.25 -8.18
CA LEU A 126 -2.89 3.56 -8.54
C LEU A 126 -1.97 2.33 -8.41
N LYS A 127 -2.16 1.52 -7.36
CA LYS A 127 -1.42 0.26 -7.20
C LYS A 127 -1.71 -0.69 -8.37
N THR A 128 -2.98 -0.91 -8.71
CA THR A 128 -3.39 -1.82 -9.79
C THR A 128 -2.88 -1.34 -11.16
N GLU A 129 -2.91 -0.04 -11.41
CA GLU A 129 -2.35 0.56 -12.62
C GLU A 129 -0.83 0.34 -12.73
N TYR A 130 -0.11 0.53 -11.62
CA TYR A 130 1.33 0.26 -11.57
C TYR A 130 1.64 -1.24 -11.81
N GLU A 131 0.89 -2.13 -11.16
CA GLU A 131 1.05 -3.58 -11.35
C GLU A 131 0.79 -3.98 -12.81
N SER A 132 -0.31 -3.52 -13.42
CA SER A 132 -0.62 -3.84 -14.81
C SER A 132 0.40 -3.27 -15.81
N SER A 133 0.79 -1.99 -15.66
CA SER A 133 1.74 -1.32 -16.58
C SER A 133 3.14 -1.94 -16.56
N THR A 134 3.58 -2.45 -15.40
CA THR A 134 4.86 -3.14 -15.22
C THR A 134 4.81 -4.64 -15.54
N ASN A 135 3.65 -5.17 -15.95
CA ASN A 135 3.39 -6.61 -16.04
C ASN A 135 3.78 -7.33 -14.73
N TYR A 136 3.26 -6.81 -13.63
CA TYR A 136 3.48 -7.27 -12.26
C TYR A 136 4.97 -7.33 -11.91
N GLY A 137 5.71 -6.27 -12.28
CA GLY A 137 7.15 -6.15 -12.07
C GLY A 137 8.04 -6.82 -13.11
N ARG A 138 7.52 -7.67 -14.02
CA ARG A 138 8.37 -8.36 -15.02
C ARG A 138 9.12 -7.38 -15.93
N ARG A 139 8.49 -6.26 -16.30
CA ARG A 139 9.14 -5.19 -17.10
C ARG A 139 10.18 -4.39 -16.30
N ALA A 140 10.21 -4.56 -14.98
CA ALA A 140 11.14 -3.89 -14.08
C ALA A 140 12.24 -4.84 -13.55
N GLY A 141 12.48 -5.97 -14.23
CA GLY A 141 13.54 -6.92 -13.87
C GLY A 141 13.13 -7.99 -12.85
N LEU A 142 11.83 -8.09 -12.54
CA LEU A 142 11.30 -9.12 -11.63
C LEU A 142 11.13 -10.47 -12.36
N SER A 143 12.24 -10.95 -12.94
CA SER A 143 12.39 -12.20 -13.71
C SER A 143 13.67 -12.92 -13.28
N LEU A 144 13.64 -14.26 -13.32
CA LEU A 144 14.84 -15.11 -13.19
C LEU A 144 15.23 -15.80 -14.50
N MET A 145 14.43 -15.60 -15.56
CA MET A 145 14.76 -16.06 -16.92
C MET A 145 15.81 -15.15 -17.53
#